data_AF-A0A3B1JNM9-F1
#
_entry.id   AF-A0A3B1JNM9-F1
#
_cell.length_a   1.000
_cell.length_b   1.000
_cell.length_c   1.000
_cell.angle_alpha   90.00
_cell.angle_beta   90.00
_cell.angle_gamma   90.00
#
_symmetry.space_group_name_H-M   'P 1'
#
loop_
_entity.id
_entity.type
_entity.pdbx_description
1 polymer ?
#
loop_
_entity_poly.entity_id
_entity_poly.type
_entity_poly.pdbx_seq_one_letter_code
_entity_poly.pdbx_strand_id
1 'polypeptide(L)'
;MINSADTLDDAREAVSETAEELALMGALRHLRSLEHRKELMEAVLQFYCEGRINAALTQFKDGLTTLGVLQMVTSHPQAFEKVFLYDPTPLKASDIVELFHARCRSLPASNRRRLEASTIAFWKDWLLEVEGGVAHPITLEHVLIFATGFRRIPAVGFPMQPELAFLHPDDGLARFPKANTCSLVLHLPVGQTYTEFKNNMELGLGCASQFGEA
;
A
#
# COMPACT_ATOMS: atom_id res chain seq x y z
N MET A 1 -14.27 34.73 -14.49
CA MET A 1 -14.78 35.65 -15.52
C MET A 1 -16.25 35.39 -15.84
N ILE A 2 -16.66 34.18 -16.27
CA ILE A 2 -18.08 33.92 -16.60
C ILE A 2 -19.02 33.98 -15.36
N ASN A 3 -18.62 33.40 -14.23
CA ASN A 3 -19.46 33.39 -13.01
C ASN A 3 -19.51 34.75 -12.29
N SER A 4 -18.50 35.60 -12.54
CA SER A 4 -18.32 36.92 -11.93
C SER A 4 -18.86 38.07 -12.79
N ALA A 5 -19.54 37.77 -13.90
CA ALA A 5 -20.12 38.78 -14.78
C ALA A 5 -21.40 39.35 -14.17
N ASP A 6 -21.48 40.69 -14.12
CA ASP A 6 -22.62 41.43 -13.58
C ASP A 6 -23.70 41.68 -14.64
N THR A 7 -23.34 41.62 -15.94
CA THR A 7 -24.26 41.79 -17.06
C THR A 7 -24.26 40.58 -18.00
N LEU A 8 -25.37 40.41 -18.74
CA LEU A 8 -25.52 39.29 -19.67
C LEU A 8 -24.54 39.36 -20.84
N ASP A 9 -24.17 40.57 -21.27
CA ASP A 9 -23.24 40.76 -22.38
C ASP A 9 -21.81 40.45 -21.95
N ASP A 10 -21.38 40.86 -20.75
CA ASP A 10 -20.08 40.48 -20.19
C ASP A 10 -19.96 38.95 -20.05
N ALA A 11 -21.04 38.28 -19.62
CA ALA A 11 -21.07 36.83 -19.50
C ALA A 11 -20.97 36.13 -20.86
N ARG A 12 -21.58 36.69 -21.90
CA ARG A 12 -21.53 36.17 -23.28
C ARG A 12 -20.15 36.39 -23.90
N GLU A 13 -19.54 37.54 -23.66
CA GLU A 13 -18.18 37.84 -24.11
C GLU A 13 -17.19 36.85 -23.48
N ALA A 14 -17.24 36.65 -22.16
CA ALA A 14 -16.41 35.67 -21.47
C ALA A 14 -16.62 34.22 -21.96
N VAL A 15 -17.85 33.84 -22.35
CA VAL A 15 -18.12 32.54 -23.00
C VAL A 15 -17.53 32.48 -24.41
N SER A 16 -17.59 33.58 -25.16
CA SER A 16 -17.00 33.66 -26.51
C SER A 16 -15.48 33.56 -26.47
N GLU A 17 -14.83 34.19 -25.50
CA GLU A 17 -13.38 34.12 -25.29
C GLU A 17 -12.88 32.70 -24.97
N THR A 18 -13.72 31.88 -24.32
CA THR A 18 -13.40 30.52 -23.90
C THR A 18 -14.13 29.44 -24.73
N ALA A 19 -14.66 29.81 -25.90
CA ALA A 19 -15.59 28.97 -26.65
C ALA A 19 -14.99 27.64 -27.11
N GLU A 20 -13.73 27.61 -27.54
CA GLU A 20 -13.03 26.38 -27.96
C GLU A 20 -12.89 25.39 -26.80
N GLU A 21 -12.51 25.88 -25.63
CA GLU A 21 -12.37 25.08 -24.41
C GLU A 21 -13.73 24.53 -23.98
N LEU A 22 -14.76 25.37 -23.95
CA LEU A 22 -16.12 24.96 -23.63
C LEU A 22 -16.69 23.95 -24.64
N ALA A 23 -16.32 24.06 -25.92
CA ALA A 23 -16.73 23.11 -26.95
C ALA A 23 -16.10 21.73 -26.74
N LEU A 24 -14.80 21.67 -26.41
CA LEU A 24 -14.12 20.42 -26.05
C LEU A 24 -14.74 19.75 -24.83
N MET A 25 -15.27 20.54 -23.90
CA MET A 25 -15.96 20.05 -22.70
C MET A 25 -17.41 19.62 -22.96
N GLY A 26 -17.96 19.88 -24.15
CA GLY A 26 -19.39 19.72 -24.43
C GLY A 26 -20.28 20.69 -23.63
N ALA A 27 -19.69 21.76 -23.09
CA ALA A 27 -20.37 22.72 -22.21
C ALA A 27 -20.82 24.00 -22.95
N LEU A 28 -20.27 24.27 -24.14
CA LEU A 28 -20.55 25.48 -24.93
C LEU A 28 -22.06 25.64 -25.19
N ARG A 29 -22.61 26.76 -24.72
CA ARG A 29 -24.02 27.10 -24.88
C ARG A 29 -24.22 28.61 -24.92
N HIS A 30 -25.30 29.03 -25.58
CA HIS A 30 -25.68 30.44 -25.62
C HIS A 30 -26.44 30.84 -24.35
N LEU A 31 -25.95 31.87 -23.64
CA LEU A 31 -26.59 32.38 -22.43
C LEU A 31 -27.77 33.31 -22.78
N ARG A 32 -28.99 32.86 -22.44
CA ARG A 32 -30.23 33.66 -22.58
C ARG A 32 -30.57 34.51 -21.34
N SER A 33 -29.97 34.20 -20.19
CA SER A 33 -30.14 34.92 -18.93
C SER A 33 -28.91 34.67 -18.05
N LEU A 34 -28.69 35.53 -17.06
CA LEU A 34 -27.60 35.35 -16.07
C LEU A 34 -27.80 34.11 -15.19
N GLU A 35 -29.02 33.59 -15.07
CA GLU A 35 -29.28 32.36 -14.30
C GLU A 35 -28.70 31.11 -14.98
N HIS A 36 -28.64 31.09 -16.33
CA HIS A 36 -28.07 29.97 -17.08
C HIS A 36 -26.55 29.81 -16.90
N ARG A 37 -25.87 30.76 -16.23
CA ARG A 37 -24.45 30.62 -15.87
C ARG A 37 -24.20 29.40 -14.99
N LYS A 38 -25.16 29.08 -14.10
CA LYS A 38 -25.03 27.93 -13.19
C LYS A 38 -24.99 26.62 -13.95
N GLU A 39 -25.88 26.43 -14.91
CA GLU A 39 -25.93 25.23 -15.75
C GLU A 39 -24.67 25.07 -16.62
N LEU A 40 -24.12 26.18 -17.12
CA LEU A 40 -22.85 26.19 -17.83
C LEU A 40 -21.70 25.75 -16.90
N MET A 41 -21.64 26.31 -15.68
CA MET A 41 -20.63 25.92 -14.69
C MET A 41 -20.80 24.47 -14.23
N GLU A 42 -22.03 24.00 -14.03
CA GLU A 42 -22.33 22.59 -13.74
C GLU A 42 -21.83 21.67 -14.85
N ALA A 43 -22.02 22.01 -16.13
CA ALA A 43 -21.51 21.22 -17.24
C ALA A 43 -19.97 21.20 -17.32
N VAL A 44 -19.33 22.34 -17.06
CA VAL A 44 -17.86 22.41 -16.96
C VAL A 44 -17.36 21.54 -15.81
N LEU A 45 -17.98 21.64 -14.63
CA LEU A 45 -17.65 20.81 -13.47
C LEU A 45 -17.87 19.34 -13.77
N GLN A 46 -18.99 18.99 -14.39
CA GLN A 46 -19.30 17.62 -14.77
C GLN A 46 -18.28 17.06 -15.76
N PHE A 47 -17.81 17.86 -16.73
CA PHE A 47 -16.73 17.43 -17.62
C PHE A 47 -15.44 17.13 -16.84
N TYR A 48 -15.01 18.03 -15.95
CA TYR A 48 -13.75 17.86 -15.20
C TYR A 48 -13.83 16.76 -14.14
N CYS A 49 -14.96 16.63 -13.45
CA CYS A 49 -15.15 15.67 -12.37
C CYS A 49 -15.55 14.28 -12.87
N GLU A 50 -16.35 14.19 -13.93
CA GLU A 50 -16.93 12.93 -14.40
C GLU A 50 -16.50 12.61 -15.84
N GLY A 51 -16.62 13.56 -16.76
CA GLY A 51 -16.38 13.35 -18.19
C GLY A 51 -14.99 12.83 -18.51
N ARG A 52 -13.95 13.44 -17.92
CA ARG A 52 -12.54 13.05 -18.16
C ARG A 52 -12.20 11.64 -17.70
N ILE A 53 -12.87 11.15 -16.65
CA ILE A 53 -12.62 9.83 -16.09
C ILE A 53 -13.67 8.80 -16.52
N ASN A 54 -14.75 9.23 -17.20
CA ASN A 54 -15.91 8.39 -17.48
C ASN A 54 -15.52 7.11 -18.25
N ALA A 55 -14.72 7.23 -19.31
CA ALA A 55 -14.27 6.08 -20.09
C ALA A 55 -13.45 5.09 -19.24
N ALA A 56 -12.49 5.59 -18.46
CA ALA A 56 -11.66 4.78 -17.58
C ALA A 56 -12.49 4.12 -16.45
N LEU A 57 -13.43 4.88 -15.86
CA LEU A 57 -14.32 4.39 -14.81
C LEU A 57 -15.30 3.34 -15.34
N THR A 58 -15.82 3.53 -16.56
CA THR A 58 -16.69 2.55 -17.23
C THR A 58 -15.92 1.27 -17.50
N GLN A 59 -14.74 1.36 -18.11
CA GLN A 59 -13.88 0.19 -18.34
C GLN A 59 -13.51 -0.53 -17.03
N PHE A 60 -13.23 0.23 -15.96
CA PHE A 60 -12.95 -0.33 -14.65
C PHE A 60 -14.16 -1.09 -14.07
N LYS A 61 -15.36 -0.50 -14.17
CA LYS A 61 -16.61 -1.16 -13.76
C LYS A 61 -16.89 -2.42 -14.57
N ASP A 62 -16.65 -2.41 -15.88
CA ASP A 62 -16.80 -3.57 -16.74
C ASP A 62 -15.83 -4.70 -16.36
N GLY A 63 -14.56 -4.34 -16.09
CA GLY A 63 -13.55 -5.27 -15.59
C GLY A 63 -13.97 -5.93 -14.27
N LEU A 64 -14.42 -5.14 -13.29
CA LEU A 64 -14.92 -5.67 -12.01
C LEU A 64 -16.19 -6.51 -12.17
N THR A 65 -17.03 -6.18 -13.14
CA THR A 65 -18.26 -6.94 -13.45
C THR A 65 -17.94 -8.33 -14.00
N THR A 66 -16.83 -8.49 -14.73
CA THR A 66 -16.45 -9.75 -15.40
C THR A 66 -16.39 -10.95 -14.44
N LEU A 67 -15.95 -10.73 -13.19
CA LEU A 67 -15.90 -11.76 -12.14
C LEU A 67 -16.92 -11.55 -11.02
N GLY A 68 -17.91 -10.66 -11.21
CA GLY A 68 -18.94 -10.39 -10.21
C GLY A 68 -18.49 -9.50 -9.04
N VAL A 69 -17.27 -8.94 -9.07
CA VAL A 69 -16.70 -8.15 -7.97
C VAL A 69 -17.48 -6.85 -7.76
N LEU A 70 -17.91 -6.19 -8.85
CA LEU A 70 -18.66 -4.94 -8.75
C LEU A 70 -19.96 -5.12 -7.93
N GLN A 71 -20.69 -6.20 -8.19
CA GLN A 71 -21.92 -6.56 -7.48
C GLN A 71 -21.64 -6.80 -6.00
N MET A 72 -20.54 -7.48 -5.68
CA MET A 72 -20.13 -7.72 -4.29
C MET A 72 -19.74 -6.43 -3.57
N VAL A 73 -18.99 -5.54 -4.23
CA VAL A 73 -18.63 -4.22 -3.69
C VAL A 73 -19.88 -3.38 -3.40
N THR A 74 -20.86 -3.36 -4.31
CA THR A 74 -22.09 -2.58 -4.14
C THR A 74 -23.01 -3.17 -3.06
N SER A 75 -23.10 -4.51 -2.96
CA SER A 75 -23.94 -5.16 -1.95
C SER A 75 -23.32 -5.21 -0.55
N HIS A 76 -21.99 -5.17 -0.44
CA HIS A 76 -21.26 -5.28 0.82
C HIS A 76 -20.16 -4.21 0.96
N PRO A 77 -20.49 -2.91 0.87
CA PRO A 77 -19.48 -1.84 0.79
C PRO A 77 -18.52 -1.83 1.98
N GLN A 78 -19.00 -2.11 3.19
CA GLN A 78 -18.18 -2.16 4.40
C GLN A 78 -17.10 -3.26 4.37
N ALA A 79 -17.39 -4.40 3.74
CA ALA A 79 -16.43 -5.51 3.64
C ALA A 79 -15.27 -5.20 2.68
N PHE A 80 -15.53 -4.36 1.68
CA PHE A 80 -14.57 -3.97 0.65
C PHE A 80 -13.82 -2.67 0.97
N GLU A 81 -14.21 -1.98 2.04
CA GLU A 81 -13.59 -0.72 2.47
C GLU A 81 -12.07 -0.89 2.65
N LYS A 82 -11.64 -1.93 3.36
CA LYS A 82 -10.21 -2.22 3.57
C LYS A 82 -9.46 -2.66 2.31
N VAL A 83 -10.18 -3.07 1.26
CA VAL A 83 -9.59 -3.51 -0.02
C VAL A 83 -9.35 -2.33 -0.94
N PHE A 84 -10.30 -1.38 -1.01
CA PHE A 84 -10.27 -0.26 -1.96
C PHE A 84 -9.86 1.07 -1.34
N LEU A 85 -10.09 1.27 -0.04
CA LEU A 85 -9.76 2.51 0.65
C LEU A 85 -8.44 2.38 1.41
N TYR A 86 -7.83 3.54 1.65
CA TYR A 86 -6.63 3.64 2.45
C TYR A 86 -6.96 3.38 3.92
N ASP A 87 -6.33 2.37 4.52
CA ASP A 87 -6.35 2.12 5.96
C ASP A 87 -5.15 2.86 6.61
N PRO A 88 -5.39 3.86 7.47
CA PRO A 88 -4.34 4.60 8.19
C PRO A 88 -3.80 3.83 9.40
N THR A 89 -4.30 2.63 9.70
CA THR A 89 -3.89 1.87 10.88
C THR A 89 -2.42 1.49 10.79
N PRO A 90 -1.55 1.94 11.72
CA PRO A 90 -0.14 1.59 11.69
C PRO A 90 0.05 0.11 12.05
N LEU A 91 1.07 -0.51 11.45
CA LEU A 91 1.48 -1.87 11.82
C LEU A 91 1.99 -1.89 13.27
N LYS A 92 1.69 -2.98 13.96
CA LYS A 92 2.24 -3.30 15.29
C LYS A 92 3.24 -4.44 15.21
N ALA A 93 4.11 -4.55 16.21
CA ALA A 93 5.03 -5.68 16.30
C ALA A 93 4.26 -7.01 16.36
N SER A 94 3.12 -7.03 17.07
CA SER A 94 2.24 -8.21 17.16
C SER A 94 1.76 -8.68 15.79
N ASP A 95 1.42 -7.75 14.89
CA ASP A 95 0.89 -8.08 13.57
C ASP A 95 1.94 -8.84 12.75
N ILE A 96 3.20 -8.41 12.81
CA ILE A 96 4.31 -9.09 12.12
C ILE A 96 4.65 -10.42 12.80
N VAL A 97 4.61 -10.49 14.13
CA VAL A 97 4.86 -11.75 14.86
C VAL A 97 3.82 -12.82 14.53
N GLU A 98 2.54 -12.45 14.49
CA GLU A 98 1.44 -13.34 14.14
C GLU A 98 1.46 -13.72 12.66
N LEU A 99 1.92 -12.82 11.80
CA LEU A 99 2.02 -13.05 10.36
C LEU A 99 3.00 -14.17 10.01
N PHE A 100 4.12 -14.29 10.72
CA PHE A 100 5.20 -15.22 10.36
C PHE A 100 5.21 -16.48 11.21
N HIS A 101 4.99 -17.63 10.57
CA HIS A 101 5.10 -18.93 11.22
C HIS A 101 6.55 -19.45 11.24
N ALA A 102 7.08 -19.80 12.41
CA ALA A 102 8.45 -20.29 12.53
C ALA A 102 8.59 -21.75 12.06
N ARG A 103 9.29 -21.96 10.95
CA ARG A 103 9.54 -23.29 10.37
C ARG A 103 10.83 -23.89 10.93
N CYS A 104 10.75 -24.45 12.14
CA CYS A 104 11.86 -25.16 12.77
C CYS A 104 11.96 -26.62 12.28
N ARG A 105 12.87 -26.90 11.34
CA ARG A 105 13.09 -28.25 10.78
C ARG A 105 14.05 -29.13 11.62
N SER A 106 14.75 -28.51 12.57
CA SER A 106 15.69 -29.21 13.46
C SER A 106 14.99 -30.20 14.40
N LEU A 107 15.71 -31.21 14.90
CA LEU A 107 15.15 -32.12 15.91
C LEU A 107 14.81 -31.38 17.21
N PRO A 108 13.70 -31.72 17.89
CA PRO A 108 13.42 -31.21 19.23
C PRO A 108 14.60 -31.45 20.20
N ALA A 109 14.85 -30.50 21.11
CA ALA A 109 15.95 -30.51 22.07
C ALA A 109 17.38 -30.50 21.50
N SER A 110 17.57 -30.35 20.17
CA SER A 110 18.90 -30.18 19.58
C SER A 110 19.49 -28.79 19.85
N ASN A 111 20.82 -28.66 19.75
CA ASN A 111 21.49 -27.36 19.77
C ASN A 111 20.93 -26.43 18.68
N ARG A 112 20.67 -26.97 17.47
CA ARG A 112 20.03 -26.23 16.38
C ARG A 112 18.67 -25.67 16.81
N ARG A 113 17.82 -26.48 17.45
CA ARG A 113 16.51 -26.03 17.95
C ARG A 113 16.62 -24.92 18.99
N ARG A 114 17.60 -25.00 19.89
CA ARG A 114 17.83 -23.96 20.91
C ARG A 114 18.23 -22.64 20.27
N LEU A 115 19.13 -22.68 19.28
CA LEU A 115 19.55 -21.49 18.55
C LEU A 115 18.38 -20.85 17.78
N GLU A 116 17.55 -21.66 17.10
CA GLU A 116 16.33 -21.19 16.43
C GLU A 116 15.38 -20.49 17.41
N ALA A 117 15.14 -21.08 18.59
CA ALA A 117 14.28 -20.51 19.62
C ALA A 117 14.81 -19.16 20.15
N SER A 118 16.12 -19.06 20.40
CA SER A 118 16.76 -17.79 20.78
C SER A 118 16.63 -16.73 19.69
N THR A 119 16.81 -17.10 18.41
CA THR A 119 16.63 -16.17 17.29
C THR A 119 15.18 -15.72 17.14
N ILE A 120 14.19 -16.58 17.39
CA ILE A 120 12.76 -16.17 17.44
C ILE A 120 12.52 -15.16 18.55
N ALA A 121 13.12 -15.34 19.72
CA ALA A 121 13.02 -14.37 20.82
C ALA A 121 13.61 -13.02 20.40
N PHE A 122 14.83 -13.02 19.84
CA PHE A 122 15.48 -11.79 19.35
C PHE A 122 14.67 -11.08 18.26
N TRP A 123 14.07 -11.83 17.34
CA TRP A 123 13.16 -11.29 16.33
C TRP A 123 11.98 -10.53 16.98
N LYS A 124 11.33 -11.13 17.97
CA LYS A 124 10.20 -10.50 18.68
C LYS A 124 10.63 -9.26 19.45
N ASP A 125 11.73 -9.34 20.19
CA ASP A 125 12.25 -8.23 20.99
C ASP A 125 12.66 -7.05 20.09
N TRP A 126 13.32 -7.34 18.97
CA TRP A 126 13.71 -6.32 18.00
C TRP A 126 12.51 -5.64 17.32
N LEU A 127 11.45 -6.38 16.98
CA LEU A 127 10.23 -5.79 16.44
C LEU A 127 9.57 -4.81 17.42
N LEU A 128 9.59 -5.10 18.72
CA LEU A 128 9.11 -4.18 19.76
C LEU A 128 9.96 -2.91 19.83
N GLU A 129 11.28 -3.02 19.68
CA GLU A 129 12.17 -1.86 19.58
C GLU A 129 11.91 -1.00 18.34
N VAL A 130 11.62 -1.65 17.19
CA VAL A 130 11.26 -0.97 15.94
C VAL A 130 9.93 -0.23 16.10
N GLU A 131 8.91 -0.89 16.67
CA GLU A 131 7.62 -0.26 17.00
C GLU A 131 7.79 0.92 17.97
N GLY A 132 8.65 0.77 18.97
CA GLY A 132 8.98 1.81 19.96
C GLY A 132 9.88 2.94 19.41
N GLY A 133 10.29 2.89 18.15
CA GLY A 133 11.11 3.93 17.50
C GLY A 133 12.60 3.92 17.86
N VAL A 134 13.08 2.88 18.56
CA VAL A 134 14.49 2.77 18.99
C VAL A 134 15.41 2.43 17.79
N ALA A 135 14.87 1.79 16.76
CA ALA A 135 15.60 1.39 15.55
C ALA A 135 15.53 2.41 14.40
N HIS A 136 15.16 3.67 14.67
CA HIS A 136 15.00 4.70 13.63
C HIS A 136 16.26 4.85 12.75
N PRO A 137 16.13 4.93 11.40
CA PRO A 137 14.92 5.14 10.61
C PRO A 137 14.16 3.87 10.20
N ILE A 138 14.53 2.70 10.71
CA ILE A 138 13.81 1.45 10.41
C ILE A 138 12.42 1.48 11.05
N THR A 139 11.41 1.08 10.28
CA THR A 139 10.01 1.00 10.69
C THR A 139 9.49 -0.41 10.42
N LEU A 140 8.34 -0.77 11.00
CA LEU A 140 7.70 -2.05 10.74
C LEU A 140 7.30 -2.21 9.26
N GLU A 141 7.00 -1.11 8.55
CA GLU A 141 6.78 -1.13 7.11
C GLU A 141 8.04 -1.56 6.35
N HIS A 142 9.23 -1.03 6.73
CA HIS A 142 10.50 -1.48 6.12
C HIS A 142 10.72 -2.98 6.32
N VAL A 143 10.38 -3.52 7.50
CA VAL A 143 10.44 -4.96 7.77
C VAL A 143 9.51 -5.75 6.86
N LEU A 144 8.25 -5.30 6.74
CA LEU A 144 7.26 -5.99 5.93
C LEU A 144 7.61 -5.96 4.44
N ILE A 145 8.07 -4.81 3.93
CA ILE A 145 8.54 -4.65 2.55
C ILE A 145 9.72 -5.58 2.28
N PHE A 146 10.70 -5.60 3.18
CA PHE A 146 11.86 -6.48 3.04
C PHE A 146 11.42 -7.95 2.94
N ALA A 147 10.55 -8.40 3.84
CA ALA A 147 10.18 -9.79 3.93
C ALA A 147 9.17 -10.25 2.86
N THR A 148 8.28 -9.36 2.41
CA THR A 148 7.12 -9.73 1.57
C THR A 148 6.99 -8.94 0.27
N GLY A 149 7.65 -7.78 0.17
CA GLY A 149 7.46 -6.82 -0.92
C GLY A 149 6.26 -5.88 -0.73
N PHE A 150 5.47 -6.03 0.33
CA PHE A 150 4.29 -5.22 0.59
C PHE A 150 4.52 -4.21 1.71
N ARG A 151 3.95 -3.01 1.57
CA ARG A 151 3.97 -1.97 2.61
C ARG A 151 3.02 -2.26 3.76
N ARG A 152 1.94 -3.01 3.51
CA ARG A 152 0.93 -3.42 4.49
C ARG A 152 0.50 -4.86 4.27
N ILE A 153 -0.04 -5.47 5.33
CA ILE A 153 -0.69 -6.78 5.24
C ILE A 153 -1.94 -6.62 4.37
N PRO A 154 -2.10 -7.38 3.27
CA PRO A 154 -3.29 -7.26 2.43
C PRO A 154 -4.56 -7.55 3.22
N ALA A 155 -5.67 -6.85 2.90
CA ALA A 155 -6.94 -7.00 3.63
C ALA A 155 -7.51 -8.43 3.60
N VAL A 156 -7.21 -9.19 2.55
CA VAL A 156 -7.59 -10.61 2.39
C VAL A 156 -6.49 -11.58 2.86
N GLY A 157 -5.41 -11.06 3.44
CA GLY A 157 -4.22 -11.82 3.80
C GLY A 157 -3.33 -12.15 2.59
N PHE A 158 -2.25 -12.88 2.86
CA PHE A 158 -1.34 -13.37 1.84
C PHE A 158 -1.83 -14.69 1.22
N PRO A 159 -1.52 -14.97 -0.05
CA PRO A 159 -1.94 -16.20 -0.72
C PRO A 159 -1.28 -17.46 -0.17
N MET A 160 -0.18 -17.30 0.57
CA MET A 160 0.55 -18.37 1.25
C MET A 160 0.95 -17.87 2.64
N GLN A 161 1.07 -18.78 3.60
CA GLN A 161 1.53 -18.48 4.94
C GLN A 161 2.97 -17.96 4.93
N PRO A 162 3.25 -16.72 5.40
CA PRO A 162 4.61 -16.25 5.57
C PRO A 162 5.34 -17.06 6.64
N GLU A 163 6.63 -17.32 6.43
CA GLU A 163 7.42 -18.20 7.30
C GLU A 163 8.77 -17.58 7.71
N LEU A 164 9.18 -17.87 8.95
CA LEU A 164 10.58 -17.73 9.36
C LEU A 164 11.32 -19.03 9.09
N ALA A 165 12.46 -18.91 8.44
CA ALA A 165 13.43 -19.99 8.27
C ALA A 165 14.77 -19.57 8.90
N PHE A 166 15.62 -20.55 9.19
CA PHE A 166 16.83 -20.33 9.97
C PHE A 166 18.08 -20.70 9.18
N LEU A 167 19.05 -19.79 9.15
CA LEU A 167 20.35 -20.01 8.52
C LEU A 167 21.33 -20.47 9.59
N HIS A 168 21.66 -21.75 9.56
CA HIS A 168 22.60 -22.36 10.50
C HIS A 168 24.04 -22.22 9.98
N PRO A 169 25.03 -21.91 10.84
CA PRO A 169 26.43 -21.80 10.45
C PRO A 169 26.97 -23.05 9.73
N ASP A 170 26.49 -24.23 10.12
CA ASP A 170 26.86 -25.52 9.53
C ASP A 170 26.46 -25.66 8.05
N ASP A 171 25.42 -24.93 7.63
CA ASP A 171 24.90 -24.94 6.26
C ASP A 171 25.56 -23.85 5.38
N GLY A 172 26.48 -23.06 5.97
CA GLY A 172 27.18 -21.94 5.34
C GLY A 172 27.12 -20.66 6.19
N LEU A 173 28.19 -19.86 6.16
CA LEU A 173 28.25 -18.62 6.93
C LEU A 173 27.25 -17.60 6.38
N ALA A 174 26.21 -17.30 7.16
CA ALA A 174 25.28 -16.21 6.87
C ALA A 174 25.19 -15.28 8.09
N ARG A 175 25.53 -14.01 7.88
CA ARG A 175 25.46 -12.97 8.93
C ARG A 175 24.22 -12.10 8.81
N PHE A 176 23.71 -11.92 7.60
CA PHE A 176 22.58 -11.03 7.29
C PHE A 176 21.29 -11.80 7.05
N PRO A 177 20.12 -11.21 7.34
CA PRO A 177 18.85 -11.79 6.96
C PRO A 177 18.70 -11.86 5.44
N LYS A 178 17.89 -12.81 4.95
CA LYS A 178 17.57 -12.95 3.52
C LYS A 178 16.07 -13.16 3.33
N ALA A 179 15.47 -12.39 2.43
CA ALA A 179 14.05 -12.54 2.12
C ALA A 179 13.85 -13.15 0.73
N ASN A 180 12.97 -14.14 0.65
CA ASN A 180 12.40 -14.63 -0.61
C ASN A 180 10.94 -14.15 -0.67
N THR A 181 10.72 -12.97 -1.24
CA THR A 181 9.40 -12.31 -1.27
C THR A 181 8.35 -13.12 -2.01
N CYS A 182 8.70 -13.78 -3.12
CA CYS A 182 7.78 -14.62 -3.89
C CYS A 182 7.25 -15.82 -3.08
N SER A 183 8.07 -16.40 -2.20
CA SER A 183 7.68 -17.52 -1.34
C SER A 183 7.30 -17.09 0.08
N LEU A 184 7.37 -15.78 0.38
CA LEU A 184 7.12 -15.20 1.70
C LEU A 184 7.95 -15.84 2.82
N VAL A 185 9.22 -16.15 2.54
CA VAL A 185 10.13 -16.75 3.53
C VAL A 185 11.22 -15.78 3.91
N LEU A 186 11.25 -15.40 5.19
CA LEU A 186 12.32 -14.62 5.80
C LEU A 186 13.31 -15.56 6.49
N HIS A 187 14.56 -15.54 6.05
CA HIS A 187 15.62 -16.35 6.59
C HIS A 187 16.44 -15.54 7.60
N LEU A 188 16.49 -16.01 8.84
CA LEU A 188 17.20 -15.37 9.95
C LEU A 188 18.47 -16.15 10.33
N PRO A 189 19.62 -15.49 10.45
CA PRO A 189 20.85 -16.14 10.92
C PRO A 189 20.82 -16.42 12.42
N VAL A 190 21.16 -17.65 12.79
CA VAL A 190 21.18 -18.10 14.19
C VAL A 190 22.58 -18.02 14.80
N GLY A 191 22.65 -18.15 16.14
CA GLY A 191 23.95 -18.23 16.85
C GLY A 191 24.64 -16.88 17.07
N GLN A 192 23.95 -15.78 16.83
CA GLN A 192 24.42 -14.42 17.10
C GLN A 192 24.08 -14.00 18.54
N THR A 193 24.75 -12.97 19.04
CA THR A 193 24.24 -12.18 20.17
C THR A 193 23.07 -11.30 19.73
N TYR A 194 22.29 -10.78 20.68
CA TYR A 194 21.18 -9.88 20.37
C TYR A 194 21.64 -8.62 19.62
N THR A 195 22.74 -8.00 20.08
CA THR A 195 23.31 -6.79 19.46
C THR A 195 23.77 -7.06 18.02
N GLU A 196 24.42 -8.19 17.75
CA GLU A 196 24.82 -8.58 16.40
C GLU A 196 23.60 -8.83 15.51
N PHE A 197 22.60 -9.55 16.02
CA PHE A 197 21.35 -9.81 15.32
C PHE A 197 20.68 -8.49 14.90
N LYS A 198 20.49 -7.57 15.85
CA LYS A 198 19.89 -6.25 15.62
C LYS A 198 20.64 -5.47 14.54
N ASN A 199 21.96 -5.31 14.70
CA ASN A 199 22.78 -4.55 13.74
C ASN A 199 22.72 -5.16 12.32
N ASN A 200 22.76 -6.49 12.22
CA ASN A 200 22.69 -7.17 10.92
C ASN A 200 21.30 -7.09 10.29
N MET A 201 20.24 -7.08 11.09
CA MET A 201 18.87 -6.82 10.61
C MET A 201 18.78 -5.41 10.03
N GLU A 202 19.18 -4.40 10.79
CA GLU A 202 19.09 -2.99 10.37
C GLU A 202 19.94 -2.70 9.13
N LEU A 203 21.17 -3.23 9.06
CA LEU A 203 22.01 -3.13 7.87
C LEU A 203 21.39 -3.85 6.66
N GLY A 204 20.86 -5.07 6.87
CA GLY A 204 20.21 -5.85 5.81
C GLY A 204 19.00 -5.14 5.21
N LEU A 205 18.17 -4.53 6.06
CA LEU A 205 17.00 -3.76 5.63
C LEU A 205 17.40 -2.42 4.98
N GLY A 206 18.37 -1.71 5.55
CA GLY A 206 18.85 -0.43 5.01
C GLY A 206 19.48 -0.52 3.63
N CYS A 207 20.11 -1.67 3.28
CA CYS A 207 20.58 -1.92 1.93
C CYS A 207 19.46 -2.32 0.95
N ALA A 208 18.34 -2.86 1.46
CA ALA A 208 17.24 -3.34 0.64
C ALA A 208 16.19 -2.26 0.32
N SER A 209 16.07 -1.22 1.16
CA SER A 209 15.12 -0.11 0.96
C SER A 209 15.39 0.70 -0.32
N GLN A 210 16.60 0.62 -0.89
CA GLN A 210 16.97 1.25 -2.17
C GLN A 210 16.24 0.66 -3.39
N PHE A 211 15.52 -0.45 -3.26
CA PHE A 211 14.76 -1.08 -4.35
C PHE A 211 13.26 -0.74 -4.38
N GLY A 212 12.75 0.04 -3.41
CA GLY A 212 11.30 0.29 -3.22
C GLY A 212 10.85 1.75 -3.31
N GLU A 213 11.75 2.68 -3.62
CA GLU A 213 11.42 4.08 -3.90
C GLU A 213 11.32 4.28 -5.42
N ALA A 214 10.13 4.05 -5.96
CA ALA A 214 9.69 4.50 -7.28
C ALA A 214 8.26 5.04 -7.17
#